data_AF-A0A3M7S8H6-F1
#
_entry.id   AF-A0A3M7S8H6-F1
#
_cell.length_a   1.000
_cell.length_b   1.000
_cell.length_c   1.000
_cell.angle_alpha   90.00
_cell.angle_beta   90.00
_cell.angle_gamma   90.00
#
_symmetry.space_group_name_H-M   'P 1'
#
loop_
_entity.id
_entity.type
_entity.pdbx_description
1 polymer ?
#
loop_
_entity_poly.entity_id
_entity_poly.type
_entity_poly.pdbx_seq_one_letter_code
_entity_poly.pdbx_strand_id
1 'polypeptide(L)'
;MTGKGAKDRIIDTSDNPLTLDGKKIKRVDTMRYLGFEISDELNNIKHWNKRKSLAINAVSKLKTQGIVTNQMHPNMKAHLYKTYVRPALTIPRRCRTTSLFLSLNIMPTDYIIKNIRVDFFNRLIENEFTKKMMIELAKQPIPNDFISEILDITRELEEENMSLKDKCKLVKLNNITEYRSNQKNDVKVQKLRDLRQGLST
;
A
#
# COMPACT_ATOMS: atom_id res chain seq x y z
N MET A 1 48.52 -9.86 -21.66
CA MET A 1 47.38 -10.56 -22.28
C MET A 1 46.57 -11.22 -21.18
N THR A 2 45.35 -10.75 -20.91
CA THR A 2 44.26 -11.54 -20.28
C THR A 2 42.99 -10.69 -20.40
N GLY A 3 42.15 -11.03 -21.36
CA GLY A 3 40.86 -10.39 -21.59
C GLY A 3 39.93 -10.58 -20.39
N LYS A 4 39.40 -9.48 -19.87
CA LYS A 4 38.29 -9.50 -18.91
C LYS A 4 36.99 -9.24 -19.67
N GLY A 5 36.09 -10.21 -19.54
CA GLY A 5 34.83 -10.38 -20.26
C GLY A 5 34.13 -9.10 -20.69
N ALA A 6 33.82 -9.05 -21.98
CA ALA A 6 32.67 -8.35 -22.52
C ALA A 6 31.45 -8.79 -21.71
N LYS A 7 31.00 -7.96 -20.77
CA LYS A 7 29.70 -8.13 -20.15
C LYS A 7 28.69 -7.59 -21.13
N ASP A 8 27.75 -8.45 -21.51
CA ASP A 8 26.62 -8.19 -22.39
C ASP A 8 25.97 -6.83 -22.09
N ARG A 9 26.41 -5.80 -22.81
CA ARG A 9 25.66 -4.57 -22.99
C ARG A 9 24.71 -4.87 -24.12
N ILE A 10 23.41 -4.74 -23.90
CA ILE A 10 22.47 -4.62 -25.01
C ILE A 10 22.89 -3.33 -25.73
N ILE A 11 23.53 -3.48 -26.88
CA ILE A 11 23.88 -2.36 -27.75
C ILE A 11 22.55 -1.92 -28.36
N ASP A 12 21.89 -0.97 -27.71
CA ASP A 12 20.83 -0.21 -28.36
C ASP A 12 21.53 0.72 -29.35
N THR A 13 21.65 0.25 -30.59
CA THR A 13 22.34 0.89 -31.71
C THR A 13 21.61 2.14 -32.23
N SER A 14 20.71 2.74 -31.44
CA SER A 14 19.98 3.93 -31.84
C SER A 14 20.44 5.16 -31.03
N ASP A 15 21.33 5.95 -31.63
CA ASP A 15 21.61 7.34 -31.21
C ASP A 15 20.45 8.29 -31.55
N ASN A 16 19.29 7.74 -31.94
CA ASN A 16 18.13 8.52 -32.32
C ASN A 16 17.44 9.08 -31.07
N PRO A 17 17.21 10.40 -30.99
CA PRO A 17 16.48 11.00 -29.88
C PRO A 17 15.04 10.48 -29.88
N LEU A 18 14.66 9.77 -28.82
CA LEU A 18 13.29 9.31 -28.62
C LEU A 18 12.36 10.53 -28.54
N THR A 19 11.42 10.65 -29.49
CA THR A 19 10.37 11.68 -29.49
C THR A 19 9.05 11.07 -29.02
N LEU A 20 8.52 11.59 -27.91
CA LEU A 20 7.18 11.32 -27.39
C LEU A 20 6.42 12.64 -27.37
N ASP A 21 5.23 12.67 -27.97
CA ASP A 21 4.36 13.85 -28.08
C ASP A 21 5.08 15.11 -28.61
N GLY A 22 5.95 14.95 -29.62
CA GLY A 22 6.72 16.05 -30.20
C GLY A 22 7.85 16.59 -29.31
N LYS A 23 8.08 16.03 -28.11
CA LYS A 23 9.18 16.40 -27.22
C LYS A 23 10.32 15.39 -27.32
N LYS A 24 11.54 15.90 -27.54
CA LYS A 24 12.77 15.11 -27.55
C LYS A 24 13.16 14.73 -26.12
N ILE A 25 13.23 13.44 -25.83
CA ILE A 25 13.68 12.91 -24.55
C ILE A 25 15.20 12.76 -24.60
N LYS A 26 15.89 13.35 -23.63
CA LYS A 26 17.34 13.18 -23.45
C LYS A 26 17.61 11.82 -22.84
N ARG A 27 18.55 11.06 -23.43
CA ARG A 27 19.08 9.85 -22.80
C ARG A 27 19.80 10.24 -21.51
N VAL A 28 19.53 9.49 -20.44
CA VAL A 28 20.14 9.68 -19.11
C VAL A 28 20.75 8.36 -18.66
N ASP A 29 21.96 8.41 -18.11
CA ASP A 29 22.69 7.20 -17.69
C ASP A 29 22.01 6.49 -16.50
N THR A 30 21.31 7.25 -15.67
CA THR A 30 20.54 6.74 -14.53
C THR A 30 19.27 7.55 -14.33
N MET A 31 18.17 6.87 -14.03
CA MET A 31 16.90 7.48 -13.69
C MET A 31 16.46 7.01 -12.30
N ARG A 32 15.91 7.92 -11.49
CA ARG A 32 15.24 7.54 -10.25
C ARG A 32 13.75 7.31 -10.50
N TYR A 33 13.27 6.10 -10.23
CA TYR A 33 11.87 5.75 -10.32
C TYR A 33 11.42 4.99 -9.07
N LEU A 34 10.36 5.47 -8.42
CA LEU A 34 9.81 4.88 -7.18
C LEU A 34 10.85 4.64 -6.07
N GLY A 35 11.86 5.51 -5.97
CA GLY A 35 12.95 5.37 -4.98
C GLY A 35 14.04 4.36 -5.37
N PHE A 36 13.95 3.75 -6.55
CA PHE A 36 14.98 2.92 -7.15
C PHE A 36 15.79 3.72 -8.16
N GLU A 37 17.10 3.53 -8.23
CA GLU A 37 17.95 4.11 -9.28
C GLU A 37 18.15 3.04 -10.34
N ILE A 38 17.52 3.25 -11.49
CA ILE A 38 17.57 2.38 -12.66
C ILE A 38 18.70 2.90 -13.55
N SER A 39 19.59 2.00 -13.97
CA SER A 39 20.64 2.27 -14.95
C SER A 39 20.47 1.33 -16.14
N ASP A 40 21.15 1.64 -17.24
CA ASP A 40 21.22 0.76 -18.43
C ASP A 40 21.91 -0.59 -18.13
N GLU A 41 22.51 -0.77 -16.95
CA GLU A 41 23.17 -2.01 -16.53
C GLU A 41 22.15 -3.03 -15.97
N LEU A 42 22.08 -4.23 -16.56
CA LEU A 42 21.20 -5.34 -16.15
C LEU A 42 21.23 -5.68 -14.65
N ASN A 43 22.39 -5.52 -14.01
CA ASN A 43 22.59 -5.96 -12.63
C ASN A 43 22.44 -4.84 -11.58
N ASN A 44 22.24 -3.57 -12.00
CA ASN A 44 22.06 -2.39 -11.12
C ASN A 44 22.98 -2.38 -9.87
N ILE A 45 24.24 -2.79 -10.04
CA ILE A 45 25.18 -3.05 -8.93
C ILE A 45 25.46 -1.77 -8.13
N LYS A 46 25.51 -0.63 -8.82
CA LYS A 46 25.71 0.70 -8.22
C LYS A 46 24.61 1.03 -7.21
N HIS A 47 23.35 0.79 -7.57
CA HIS A 47 22.22 0.97 -6.65
C HIS A 47 22.35 0.06 -5.43
N TRP A 48 22.61 -1.23 -5.65
CA TRP A 48 22.78 -2.20 -4.56
C TRP A 48 23.90 -1.83 -3.60
N ASN A 49 25.06 -1.42 -4.10
CA ASN A 49 26.19 -1.00 -3.27
C ASN A 49 25.86 0.25 -2.43
N LYS A 50 25.16 1.22 -3.02
CA LYS A 50 24.69 2.41 -2.31
C LYS A 50 23.72 2.05 -1.18
N ARG A 51 22.76 1.17 -1.43
CA ARG A 51 21.79 0.70 -0.42
C ARG A 51 22.47 -0.12 0.68
N LYS A 52 23.40 -1.00 0.32
CA LYS A 52 24.23 -1.76 1.26
C LYS A 52 25.03 -0.82 2.17
N SER A 53 25.66 0.20 1.61
CA SER A 53 26.39 1.22 2.38
C SER A 53 25.48 1.96 3.37
N LEU A 54 24.32 2.41 2.93
CA LEU A 54 23.33 3.06 3.81
C LEU A 54 22.86 2.15 4.94
N ALA A 55 22.62 0.87 4.65
CA ALA A 55 22.20 -0.10 5.66
C ALA A 55 23.31 -0.38 6.68
N ILE A 56 24.56 -0.52 6.22
CA ILE A 56 25.73 -0.67 7.10
C ILE A 56 25.87 0.55 8.01
N ASN A 57 25.72 1.76 7.47
CA ASN A 57 25.78 2.99 8.25
C ASN A 57 24.66 3.08 9.29
N ALA A 58 23.43 2.67 8.92
CA ALA A 58 22.31 2.61 9.86
C ALA A 58 22.57 1.61 10.99
N VAL A 59 23.05 0.40 10.66
CA VAL A 59 23.43 -0.60 11.66
C VAL A 59 24.55 -0.08 12.56
N SER A 60 25.57 0.58 12.01
CA SER A 60 26.68 1.14 12.79
C SER A 60 26.18 2.16 13.82
N LYS A 61 25.26 3.06 13.43
CA LYS A 61 24.60 4.00 14.36
C LYS A 61 23.77 3.30 15.42
N LEU A 62 23.13 2.18 15.09
CA LEU A 62 22.37 1.41 16.06
C LEU A 62 23.28 0.65 17.04
N LYS A 63 24.45 0.20 16.58
CA LYS A 63 25.47 -0.43 17.43
C LYS A 63 25.99 0.55 18.49
N THR A 64 26.23 1.81 18.14
CA THR A 64 26.65 2.83 19.11
C THR A 64 25.56 3.14 20.14
N GLN A 65 24.29 2.92 19.81
CA GLN A 65 23.12 3.07 20.69
C GLN A 65 22.84 1.80 21.53
N GLY A 66 23.73 0.81 21.52
CA GLY A 66 23.63 -0.35 22.40
C GLY A 66 22.67 -1.46 21.95
N ILE A 67 22.21 -1.48 20.69
CA ILE A 67 21.31 -2.55 20.18
C ILE A 67 21.89 -3.96 20.30
N VAL A 68 23.22 -4.07 20.26
CA VAL A 68 23.95 -5.34 20.37
C VAL A 68 23.95 -5.85 21.81
N THR A 69 23.78 -4.96 22.78
CA THR A 69 23.76 -5.34 24.20
C THR A 69 22.45 -6.04 24.55
N ASN A 70 22.48 -6.91 25.57
CA ASN A 70 21.28 -7.59 26.07
C ASN A 70 20.40 -6.69 26.96
N GLN A 71 20.77 -5.42 27.13
CA GLN A 71 20.06 -4.47 27.99
C GLN A 71 18.72 -4.01 27.39
N MET A 72 18.58 -4.04 26.06
CA MET A 72 17.38 -3.54 25.40
C MET A 72 16.35 -4.65 25.12
N HIS A 73 15.08 -4.36 25.42
CA HIS A 73 13.99 -5.31 25.20
C HIS A 73 13.88 -5.75 23.72
N PRO A 74 13.64 -7.04 23.42
CA PRO A 74 13.57 -7.56 22.05
C PRO A 74 12.62 -6.78 21.12
N ASN A 75 11.46 -6.35 21.61
CA ASN A 75 10.50 -5.55 20.83
C ASN A 75 11.07 -4.20 20.39
N MET A 76 11.86 -3.54 21.25
CA MET A 76 12.53 -2.28 20.91
C MET A 76 13.62 -2.52 19.87
N LYS A 77 14.37 -3.63 19.97
CA LYS A 77 15.39 -4.02 18.97
C LYS A 77 14.73 -4.20 17.60
N ALA A 78 13.62 -4.94 17.57
CA ALA A 78 12.84 -5.16 16.36
C ALA A 78 12.27 -3.85 15.78
N HIS A 79 11.79 -2.94 16.64
CA HIS A 79 11.26 -1.65 16.21
C HIS A 79 12.35 -0.77 15.58
N LEU A 80 13.48 -0.58 16.26
CA LEU A 80 14.60 0.21 15.73
C LEU A 80 15.17 -0.37 14.43
N TYR A 81 15.27 -1.70 14.31
CA TYR A 81 15.68 -2.35 13.07
C TYR A 81 14.69 -2.06 11.92
N LYS A 82 13.38 -2.19 12.18
CA LYS A 82 12.32 -1.88 11.21
C LYS A 82 12.30 -0.41 10.79
N THR A 83 12.65 0.49 11.70
CA THR A 83 12.60 1.95 11.47
C THR A 83 13.85 2.46 10.74
N TYR A 84 15.05 1.97 11.07
CA TYR A 84 16.29 2.55 10.56
C TYR A 84 17.02 1.69 9.53
N VAL A 85 17.01 0.36 9.66
CA VAL A 85 17.76 -0.54 8.76
C VAL A 85 16.90 -0.97 7.58
N ARG A 86 15.65 -1.35 7.82
CA ARG A 86 14.73 -1.83 6.77
C ARG A 86 14.53 -0.82 5.64
N PRO A 87 14.33 0.50 5.89
CA PRO A 87 14.16 1.49 4.82
C PRO A 87 15.44 1.76 4.02
N ALA A 88 16.62 1.39 4.53
CA ALA A 88 17.88 1.46 3.80
C ALA A 88 18.11 0.24 2.88
N LEU A 89 17.42 -0.89 3.16
CA LEU A 89 17.51 -2.13 2.37
C LEU A 89 16.39 -2.31 1.35
N THR A 90 15.17 -1.80 1.63
CA THR A 90 14.00 -2.03 0.78
C THR A 90 13.52 -0.78 0.06
N ILE A 91 12.93 -0.93 -1.12
CA ILE A 91 12.11 0.12 -1.76
C ILE A 91 11.18 0.69 -0.69
N PRO A 92 11.03 2.02 -0.56
CA PRO A 92 10.05 2.58 0.36
C PRO A 92 8.70 1.92 0.08
N ARG A 93 8.25 1.05 1.00
CA ARG A 93 6.96 0.35 0.91
C ARG A 93 5.79 1.31 0.79
N ARG A 94 6.03 2.58 1.14
CA ARG A 94 5.13 3.69 0.96
C ARG A 94 5.57 4.54 -0.22
N CYS A 95 5.46 3.99 -1.42
CA CYS A 95 4.79 4.84 -2.40
C CYS A 95 3.38 5.00 -1.82
N ARG A 96 3.03 6.18 -1.29
CA ARG A 96 1.64 6.52 -0.99
C ARG A 96 0.92 6.59 -2.35
N THR A 97 0.65 5.42 -2.92
CA THR A 97 -0.06 5.23 -4.18
C THR A 97 -1.56 5.41 -3.97
N THR A 98 -1.99 6.16 -2.96
CA THR A 98 -3.42 6.43 -2.74
C THR A 98 -4.02 7.05 -3.99
N SER A 99 -3.36 8.08 -4.57
CA SER A 99 -3.81 8.70 -5.82
C SER A 99 -3.74 7.73 -7.02
N LEU A 100 -2.76 6.83 -7.08
CA LEU A 100 -2.69 5.82 -8.15
C LEU A 100 -3.79 4.77 -8.01
N PHE A 101 -3.99 4.21 -6.83
CA PHE A 101 -5.07 3.27 -6.54
C PHE A 101 -6.44 3.89 -6.78
N LEU A 102 -6.66 5.13 -6.34
CA LEU A 102 -7.85 5.92 -6.66
C LEU A 102 -8.04 6.07 -8.18
N SER A 103 -6.97 6.36 -8.93
CA SER A 103 -7.04 6.46 -10.40
C SER A 103 -7.37 5.13 -11.11
N LEU A 104 -6.93 4.01 -10.54
CA LEU A 104 -7.18 2.64 -11.01
C LEU A 104 -8.50 2.05 -10.51
N ASN A 105 -9.30 2.83 -9.78
CA ASN A 105 -10.53 2.38 -9.12
C ASN A 105 -10.33 1.23 -8.12
N ILE A 106 -9.16 1.14 -7.50
CA ILE A 106 -8.85 0.18 -6.45
C ILE A 106 -9.25 0.78 -5.10
N MET A 107 -10.26 0.19 -4.47
CA MET A 107 -10.78 0.62 -3.17
C MET A 107 -9.82 0.21 -2.04
N PRO A 108 -9.62 1.05 -1.01
CA PRO A 108 -8.84 0.69 0.17
C PRO A 108 -9.31 -0.62 0.80
N THR A 109 -8.35 -1.45 1.23
CA THR A 109 -8.62 -2.76 1.84
C THR A 109 -9.53 -2.66 3.07
N ASP A 110 -9.36 -1.60 3.88
CA ASP A 110 -10.16 -1.41 5.09
C ASP A 110 -11.66 -1.24 4.76
N TYR A 111 -12.00 -0.47 3.73
CA TYR A 111 -13.39 -0.34 3.31
C TYR A 111 -13.94 -1.63 2.70
N ILE A 112 -13.13 -2.37 1.96
CA ILE A 112 -13.52 -3.68 1.41
C ILE A 112 -13.84 -4.65 2.55
N ILE A 113 -12.98 -4.74 3.56
CA ILE A 113 -13.18 -5.60 4.73
C ILE A 113 -14.44 -5.18 5.50
N LYS A 114 -14.62 -3.88 5.77
CA LYS A 114 -15.84 -3.35 6.40
C LYS A 114 -17.10 -3.77 5.63
N ASN A 115 -17.09 -3.60 4.30
CA ASN A 115 -18.22 -3.97 3.45
C ASN A 115 -18.48 -5.49 3.46
N ILE A 116 -17.44 -6.33 3.39
CA ILE A 116 -17.58 -7.80 3.44
C ILE A 116 -18.20 -8.24 4.77
N ARG A 117 -17.75 -7.67 5.90
CA ARG A 117 -18.29 -7.99 7.23
C ARG A 117 -19.77 -7.63 7.32
N VAL A 118 -20.13 -6.45 6.85
CA VAL A 118 -21.52 -5.97 6.82
C VAL A 118 -22.40 -6.82 5.89
N ASP A 119 -21.91 -7.16 4.70
CA ASP A 119 -22.63 -8.00 3.74
C ASP A 119 -22.86 -9.41 4.32
N PHE A 120 -21.85 -9.97 5.00
CA PHE A 120 -21.96 -11.25 5.69
C PHE A 120 -23.02 -11.20 6.80
N PHE A 121 -23.01 -10.14 7.62
CA PHE A 121 -24.01 -9.94 8.67
C PHE A 121 -25.44 -9.83 8.11
N ASN A 122 -25.63 -9.04 7.05
CA ASN A 122 -26.93 -8.94 6.37
C ASN A 122 -27.43 -10.30 5.89
N ARG A 123 -26.54 -11.11 5.29
CA ARG A 123 -26.87 -12.47 4.86
C ARG A 123 -27.28 -13.37 6.03
N LEU A 124 -26.63 -13.24 7.19
CA LEU A 124 -26.96 -14.04 8.38
C LEU A 124 -28.33 -13.67 8.98
N ILE A 125 -28.71 -12.38 8.95
CA ILE A 125 -30.02 -11.94 9.45
C ILE A 125 -31.15 -12.32 8.49
N GLU A 126 -30.89 -12.29 7.19
CA GLU A 126 -31.91 -12.59 6.16
C GLU A 126 -32.37 -14.04 6.20
N ASN A 127 -31.51 -14.97 6.60
CA ASN A 127 -31.88 -16.37 6.77
C ASN A 127 -32.38 -16.64 8.20
N GLU A 128 -33.59 -17.20 8.30
CA GLU A 128 -34.29 -17.42 9.57
C GLU A 128 -33.53 -18.36 10.52
N PHE A 129 -32.90 -19.42 10.00
CA PHE A 129 -32.18 -20.41 10.81
C PHE A 129 -30.89 -19.82 11.37
N THR A 130 -30.12 -19.13 10.53
CA THR A 130 -28.87 -18.47 10.97
C THR A 130 -29.18 -17.33 11.94
N LYS A 131 -30.28 -16.60 11.75
CA LYS A 131 -30.74 -15.59 12.70
C LYS A 131 -31.06 -16.18 14.08
N LYS A 132 -31.80 -17.30 14.14
CA LYS A 132 -32.09 -18.01 15.40
C LYS A 132 -30.79 -18.49 16.06
N MET A 133 -29.88 -19.05 15.27
CA MET A 133 -28.56 -19.47 15.76
C MET A 133 -27.75 -18.30 16.33
N MET A 134 -27.75 -17.14 15.68
CA MET A 134 -27.08 -15.94 16.18
C MET A 134 -27.66 -15.47 17.51
N ILE A 135 -28.99 -15.51 17.67
CA ILE A 135 -29.65 -15.13 18.94
C ILE A 135 -29.22 -16.07 20.07
N GLU A 136 -29.10 -17.37 19.80
CA GLU A 136 -28.63 -18.34 20.80
C GLU A 136 -27.14 -18.15 21.12
N LEU A 137 -26.30 -17.92 20.11
CA LEU A 137 -24.86 -17.66 20.31
C LEU A 137 -24.60 -16.37 21.07
N ALA A 138 -25.43 -15.33 20.88
CA ALA A 138 -25.33 -14.06 21.60
C ALA A 138 -25.57 -14.20 23.12
N LYS A 139 -26.18 -15.30 23.59
CA LYS A 139 -26.34 -15.58 25.02
C LYS A 139 -25.03 -16.05 25.68
N GLN A 140 -24.04 -16.47 24.89
CA GLN A 140 -22.74 -16.89 25.40
C GLN A 140 -21.78 -15.69 25.43
N PRO A 141 -21.09 -15.43 26.56
CA PRO A 141 -20.16 -14.32 26.66
C PRO A 141 -18.84 -14.66 25.96
N ILE A 142 -18.79 -14.44 24.65
CA ILE A 142 -17.59 -14.61 23.85
C ILE A 142 -16.88 -13.25 23.73
N PRO A 143 -15.63 -13.11 24.21
CA PRO A 143 -14.87 -11.87 24.04
C PRO A 143 -14.54 -11.64 22.55
N ASN A 144 -14.71 -10.39 22.08
CA ASN A 144 -14.55 -9.98 20.67
C ASN A 144 -15.42 -10.77 19.69
N ASP A 145 -16.71 -10.89 20.00
CA ASP A 145 -17.65 -11.53 19.09
C ASP A 145 -17.88 -10.70 17.81
N PHE A 146 -18.25 -11.39 16.73
CA PHE A 146 -18.59 -10.80 15.44
C PHE A 146 -19.69 -9.74 15.56
N ILE A 147 -20.68 -9.93 16.44
CA ILE A 147 -21.73 -8.93 16.67
C ILE A 147 -21.16 -7.64 17.24
N SER A 148 -20.20 -7.73 18.17
CA SER A 148 -19.52 -6.56 18.74
C SER A 148 -18.76 -5.79 17.66
N GLU A 149 -18.08 -6.50 16.74
CA GLU A 149 -17.41 -5.84 15.61
C GLU A 149 -18.39 -5.08 14.70
N ILE A 150 -19.57 -5.65 14.42
CA ILE A 150 -20.61 -4.99 13.61
C ILE A 150 -21.19 -3.77 14.34
N LEU A 151 -21.39 -3.87 15.65
CA LEU A 151 -21.83 -2.75 16.47
C LEU A 151 -20.78 -1.63 16.48
N ASP A 152 -19.49 -1.95 16.56
CA ASP A 152 -18.43 -0.95 16.48
C ASP A 152 -18.37 -0.29 15.09
N ILE A 153 -18.52 -1.06 14.01
CA ILE A 153 -18.58 -0.52 12.64
C ILE A 153 -19.78 0.44 12.45
N THR A 154 -20.93 0.12 13.05
CA THR A 154 -22.14 0.93 12.93
C THR A 154 -22.22 2.07 13.93
N ARG A 155 -21.46 2.03 15.04
CA ARG A 155 -21.35 3.13 16.02
C ARG A 155 -20.71 4.38 15.43
N GLU A 156 -19.92 4.24 14.36
CA GLU A 156 -19.41 5.38 13.58
C GLU A 156 -20.54 6.24 12.97
N LEU A 157 -21.78 5.74 12.91
CA LEU A 157 -22.95 6.48 12.43
C LEU A 157 -23.73 7.04 13.63
N GLU A 158 -23.78 8.36 13.79
CA GLU A 158 -24.47 9.09 14.87
C GLU A 158 -26.02 8.98 14.84
N GLU A 159 -26.59 8.04 14.08
CA GLU A 159 -28.03 7.89 13.89
C GLU A 159 -28.61 6.82 14.83
N GLU A 160 -29.04 7.20 16.03
CA GLU A 160 -29.51 6.25 17.05
C GLU A 160 -30.82 5.53 16.68
N ASN A 161 -31.70 6.17 15.89
CA ASN A 161 -33.07 5.68 15.62
C ASN A 161 -33.21 4.68 14.46
N MET A 162 -32.11 4.25 13.85
CA MET A 162 -32.14 3.38 12.67
C MET A 162 -31.97 1.90 13.04
N SER A 163 -32.71 1.02 12.35
CA SER A 163 -32.50 -0.44 12.45
C SER A 163 -31.07 -0.81 12.10
N LEU A 164 -30.48 -1.80 12.78
CA LEU A 164 -29.10 -2.22 12.54
C LEU A 164 -28.86 -2.64 11.08
N LYS A 165 -29.87 -3.18 10.41
CA LYS A 165 -29.83 -3.52 8.97
C LYS A 165 -29.70 -2.28 8.09
N ASP A 166 -30.39 -1.20 8.44
CA ASP A 166 -30.34 0.04 7.67
C ASP A 166 -29.05 0.81 7.98
N LYS A 167 -28.55 0.75 9.22
CA LYS A 167 -27.21 1.25 9.58
C LYS A 167 -26.14 0.57 8.74
N CYS A 168 -26.22 -0.75 8.60
CA CYS A 168 -25.34 -1.54 7.75
C CYS A 168 -25.34 -1.07 6.28
N LYS A 169 -26.53 -0.81 5.71
CA LYS A 169 -26.63 -0.24 4.35
C LYS A 169 -26.00 1.15 4.27
N LEU A 170 -26.22 1.99 5.29
CA LEU A 170 -25.70 3.35 5.35
C LEU A 170 -24.16 3.36 5.45
N VAL A 171 -23.55 2.48 6.25
CA VAL A 171 -22.08 2.31 6.29
C VAL A 171 -21.54 2.02 4.90
N LYS A 172 -22.16 1.09 4.17
CA LYS A 172 -21.73 0.73 2.81
C LYS A 172 -21.85 1.91 1.86
N LEU A 173 -22.95 2.67 1.95
CA LEU A 173 -23.15 3.88 1.16
C LEU A 173 -22.08 4.93 1.46
N ASN A 174 -21.81 5.20 2.74
CA ASN A 174 -20.81 6.16 3.20
C ASN A 174 -19.40 5.79 2.74
N ASN A 175 -19.01 4.52 2.86
CA ASN A 175 -17.72 4.05 2.35
C ASN A 175 -17.58 4.30 0.83
N ILE A 176 -18.66 4.11 0.06
CA ILE A 176 -18.66 4.34 -1.39
C ILE A 176 -18.62 5.84 -1.72
N THR A 177 -19.40 6.67 -1.02
CA THR A 177 -19.46 8.12 -1.26
C THR A 177 -18.16 8.80 -0.86
N GLU A 178 -17.59 8.45 0.29
CA GLU A 178 -16.30 8.93 0.76
C GLU A 178 -15.18 8.57 -0.23
N TYR A 179 -15.15 7.31 -0.68
CA TYR A 179 -14.21 6.85 -1.71
C TYR A 179 -14.35 7.65 -3.03
N ARG A 180 -15.57 7.86 -3.50
CA ARG A 180 -15.84 8.65 -4.72
C ARG A 180 -15.47 10.13 -4.56
N SER A 181 -15.71 10.70 -3.39
CA SER A 181 -15.31 12.08 -3.06
C SER A 181 -13.78 12.23 -3.12
N ASN A 182 -13.06 11.29 -2.51
CA ASN A 182 -11.59 11.24 -2.55
C ASN A 182 -11.03 11.11 -3.98
N GLN A 183 -11.74 10.42 -4.88
CA GLN A 183 -11.34 10.38 -6.30
C GLN A 183 -11.56 11.70 -7.04
N LYS A 184 -12.68 12.40 -6.79
CA LYS A 184 -13.02 13.65 -7.49
C LYS A 184 -12.20 14.84 -7.03
N ASN A 185 -11.88 14.90 -5.74
CA ASN A 185 -11.23 16.06 -5.15
C ASN A 185 -9.70 16.04 -5.30
N ASP A 186 -9.09 14.90 -5.65
CA ASP A 186 -7.64 14.78 -5.79
C ASP A 186 -7.17 15.12 -7.21
N VAL A 187 -6.57 16.31 -7.36
CA VAL A 187 -5.99 16.81 -8.61
C VAL A 187 -4.96 15.83 -9.22
N LYS A 188 -4.24 15.05 -8.40
CA LYS A 188 -3.28 14.05 -8.89
C LYS A 188 -3.99 12.86 -9.53
N VAL A 189 -5.15 12.46 -8.99
CA VAL A 189 -5.98 11.37 -9.55
C VAL A 189 -6.45 11.74 -10.95
N GLN A 190 -6.91 12.99 -11.15
CA GLN A 190 -7.35 13.45 -12.46
C GLN A 190 -6.21 13.44 -13.48
N LYS A 191 -5.05 14.01 -13.14
CA LYS A 191 -3.87 13.99 -14.02
C LYS A 191 -3.43 12.56 -14.40
N LEU A 192 -3.50 11.61 -13.47
CA LEU A 192 -3.18 10.21 -13.73
C LEU A 192 -4.19 9.55 -14.68
N ARG A 193 -5.48 9.91 -14.59
CA ARG A 193 -6.52 9.43 -15.51
C ARG A 193 -6.33 10.00 -16.90
N ASP A 194 -6.03 11.30 -17.01
CA ASP A 194 -5.79 11.97 -18.29
C ASP A 194 -4.56 11.35 -19.01
N LEU A 195 -3.48 11.09 -18.26
CA LEU A 195 -2.30 10.38 -18.79
C LEU A 195 -2.63 8.97 -19.30
N ARG A 196 -3.50 8.23 -18.59
CA ARG A 196 -3.94 6.89 -19.02
C ARG A 196 -4.76 6.93 -20.31
N GLN A 197 -5.60 7.96 -20.46
CA GLN A 197 -6.43 8.14 -21.64
C GLN A 197 -5.59 8.53 -22.87
N GLY A 198 -4.58 9.38 -22.69
CA GLY A 198 -3.63 9.75 -23.76
C GLY A 198 -2.71 8.62 -24.24
N LEU A 199 -2.57 7.54 -23.46
CA LEU A 199 -1.82 6.33 -23.87
C LEU A 199 -2.67 5.32 -24.65
N SER A 200 -3.99 5.53 -24.74
CA SER A 200 -4.92 4.61 -25.43
C SER A 200 -5.30 5.09 -26.85
N THR A 201 -4.66 6.15 -27.33
CA THR A 201 -4.71 6.69 -28.70
C THR A 201 -3.38 6.44 -29.39
#